data_AF-A0A2K1P1J3-F1
#
_entry.id   AF-A0A2K1P1J3-F1
#
_cell.length_a   1.000
_cell.length_b   1.000
_cell.length_c   1.000
_cell.angle_alpha   90.00
_cell.angle_beta   90.00
_cell.angle_gamma   90.00
#
_symmetry.space_group_name_H-M   'P 1'
#
loop_
_entity.id
_entity.type
_entity.pdbx_description
1 polymer ?
#
loop_
_entity_poly.entity_id
_entity_poly.type
_entity_poly.pdbx_seq_one_letter_code
_entity_poly.pdbx_strand_id
1 'polypeptide(L)' 'MEDKKKLKEELIKKKKLLEAEKISIEKYMGPYEHDESLENEWGRINKELEEIESKLNEIENELET' A
#
# COMPACT_ATOMS: atom_id res chain seq x y z
N MET A 1 15.60 -9.79 -15.43
CA MET A 1 15.39 -10.37 -14.08
C MET A 1 15.85 -9.42 -12.98
N GLU A 2 17.04 -8.81 -13.07
CA GLU A 2 17.54 -7.79 -12.11
C GLU A 2 16.53 -6.65 -11.88
N ASP A 3 15.96 -6.10 -12.95
CA ASP A 3 15.04 -4.96 -12.87
C ASP A 3 13.72 -5.32 -12.17
N LYS A 4 13.20 -6.53 -12.39
CA LYS A 4 12.02 -7.03 -11.70
C LYS A 4 12.26 -7.22 -10.20
N LYS A 5 13.46 -7.67 -9.82
CA LYS A 5 13.85 -7.78 -8.39
C LYS A 5 13.92 -6.41 -7.73
N LYS A 6 14.54 -5.42 -8.40
CA LYS A 6 14.58 -4.03 -7.90
C LYS A 6 13.18 -3.44 -7.76
N LEU A 7 12.34 -3.60 -8.77
CA LEU A 7 10.94 -3.15 -8.73
C LEU A 7 10.17 -3.80 -7.58
N LYS A 8 10.33 -5.11 -7.38
CA LYS A 8 9.74 -5.85 -6.25
C LYS A 8 10.17 -5.26 -4.91
N GLU A 9 11.47 -4.99 -4.72
CA GLU A 9 12.00 -4.40 -3.49
C GLU A 9 11.45 -2.98 -3.25
N GLU A 10 11.33 -2.16 -4.29
CA GLU A 10 10.75 -0.81 -4.20
C GLU A 10 9.26 -0.85 -3.82
N LEU A 11 8.49 -1.75 -4.44
CA LEU A 11 7.08 -1.96 -4.12
C LEU A 11 6.89 -2.44 -2.68
N ILE A 12 7.75 -3.34 -2.18
CA ILE A 12 7.71 -3.80 -0.78
C ILE A 12 8.02 -2.64 0.18
N LYS A 13 9.03 -1.80 -0.12
CA LYS A 13 9.35 -0.62 0.69
C LYS A 13 8.17 0.34 0.73
N LYS A 14 7.55 0.61 -0.43
CA LYS A 14 6.39 1.49 -0.55
C LYS A 14 5.19 0.95 0.23
N LYS A 15 4.89 -0.35 0.11
CA LYS A 15 3.83 -1.02 0.88
C LYS A 15 3.99 -0.81 2.38
N LYS A 16 5.19 -1.02 2.92
CA LYS A 16 5.47 -0.83 4.36
C LYS A 16 5.25 0.62 4.83
N LEU A 17 5.58 1.60 3.99
CA LEU A 17 5.34 3.01 4.31
C LEU A 17 3.85 3.33 4.37
N LEU A 18 3.08 2.87 3.37
CA LEU A 18 1.64 3.05 3.31
C LEU A 18 0.91 2.33 4.46
N GLU A 19 1.34 1.14 4.85
CA GLU A 19 0.82 0.43 6.03
C GLU A 19 1.06 1.24 7.32
N ALA A 20 2.25 1.83 7.48
CA ALA A 20 2.55 2.68 8.62
C ALA A 20 1.71 3.97 8.64
N GLU A 21 1.49 4.58 7.48
CA GLU A 21 0.64 5.75 7.31
C GLU A 21 -0.82 5.44 7.64
N LYS A 22 -1.32 4.30 7.17
CA LYS A 22 -2.66 3.78 7.50
C LYS A 22 -2.82 3.63 9.01
N ILE A 23 -1.88 2.96 9.69
CA ILE A 23 -1.91 2.81 11.16
C ILE A 23 -1.90 4.18 11.87
N SER A 24 -1.21 5.16 11.30
CA SER A 24 -1.23 6.53 11.83
C SER A 24 -2.61 7.16 11.70
N ILE A 25 -3.24 7.09 10.53
CA ILE A 25 -4.58 7.64 10.27
C ILE A 25 -5.63 6.95 11.13
N GLU A 26 -5.53 5.63 11.33
CA GLU A 26 -6.47 4.85 12.17
C GLU A 26 -6.58 5.42 13.59
N LYS A 27 -5.46 5.93 14.14
CA LYS A 27 -5.42 6.54 15.48
C LYS A 27 -6.20 7.85 15.55
N TYR A 28 -6.34 8.55 14.43
CA TYR A 28 -7.06 9.82 14.34
C TYR A 28 -8.51 9.63 13.87
N MET A 29 -8.86 8.50 13.24
CA MET A 29 -10.24 8.15 12.86
C MET A 29 -11.08 7.63 14.05
N GLY A 30 -10.99 8.29 15.20
CA GLY A 30 -11.76 7.94 16.39
C GLY A 30 -13.29 8.06 16.18
N PRO A 31 -14.11 7.48 17.09
CA PRO A 31 -15.56 7.30 16.89
C PRO A 31 -16.40 8.58 16.80
N TYR A 32 -15.80 9.75 16.97
CA TYR A 32 -16.50 11.04 17.00
C TYR A 32 -15.91 12.08 16.03
N GLU A 33 -14.84 11.76 15.30
CA GLU A 33 -14.23 12.63 14.30
C GLU A 33 -14.52 12.08 12.90
N HIS A 34 -15.64 12.51 12.31
CA HIS A 34 -15.87 12.36 10.87
C HIS A 34 -15.06 13.43 10.12
N ASP A 35 -13.76 13.17 9.94
CA ASP A 35 -12.93 13.96 9.04
C ASP A 35 -12.96 13.32 7.65
N GLU A 36 -13.71 13.93 6.73
CA GLU A 36 -13.81 13.53 5.33
C GLU A 36 -12.43 13.44 4.66
N SER A 37 -11.46 14.25 5.09
CA SER A 37 -10.08 14.21 4.59
C SER A 37 -9.37 12.93 5.02
N LEU A 38 -9.55 12.49 6.28
CA LEU A 38 -8.98 11.24 6.77
C LEU A 38 -9.64 10.03 6.10
N GLU A 39 -10.95 10.06 5.87
CA GLU A 39 -11.66 9.00 5.16
C GLU A 39 -11.19 8.90 3.69
N ASN A 40 -11.06 10.03 3.00
CA ASN A 40 -10.54 10.06 1.63
C ASN A 40 -9.10 9.55 1.55
N GLU A 41 -8.24 9.97 2.48
CA GLU A 41 -6.85 9.54 2.53
C GLU A 41 -6.73 8.05 2.86
N TRP A 42 -7.54 7.55 3.79
CA TRP A 42 -7.65 6.13 4.10
C TRP A 42 -8.06 5.31 2.86
N GLY A 43 -9.08 5.77 2.13
CA GLY A 43 -9.52 5.16 0.88
C GLY A 43 -8.43 5.14 -0.18
N ARG A 44 -7.70 6.27 -0.34
CA ARG A 44 -6.56 6.40 -1.26
C ARG A 44 -5.47 5.38 -0.94
N ILE A 45 -5.06 5.29 0.33
CA ILE A 45 -4.01 4.37 0.78
C ILE A 45 -4.42 2.91 0.56
N ASN A 46 -5.68 2.54 0.87
CA ASN A 46 -6.15 1.18 0.63
C ASN A 46 -6.09 0.80 -0.83
N LYS A 47 -6.57 1.67 -1.72
CA LYS A 47 -6.50 1.43 -3.16
C LYS A 47 -5.06 1.28 -3.64
N GLU A 48 -4.17 2.13 -3.16
CA GLU A 48 -2.75 2.06 -3.52
C GLU A 48 -2.08 0.77 -3.02
N LEU A 49 -2.44 0.29 -1.82
CA LEU A 49 -1.99 -1.00 -1.30
C LEU A 49 -2.48 -2.17 -2.18
N GLU A 50 -3.76 -2.18 -2.57
CA GLU A 50 -4.31 -3.21 -3.47
C GLU A 50 -3.60 -3.25 -4.82
N GLU A 51 -3.30 -2.08 -5.40
CA GLU A 51 -2.55 -1.99 -6.66
C GLU A 51 -1.11 -2.49 -6.51
N ILE A 52 -0.45 -2.21 -5.38
CA ILE A 52 0.90 -2.71 -5.08
C ILE A 52 0.87 -4.24 -4.93
N GLU A 53 -0.12 -4.79 -4.24
CA GLU A 53 -0.26 -6.24 -4.07
C GLU A 53 -0.49 -6.96 -5.40
N SER A 54 -1.35 -6.42 -6.27
CA SER A 54 -1.55 -6.96 -7.61
C SER A 54 -0.24 -6.98 -8.41
N LYS A 55 0.50 -5.86 -8.42
CA LYS A 55 1.80 -5.78 -9.12
C LYS A 55 2.85 -6.73 -8.55
N LEU A 56 2.89 -6.90 -7.23
CA LEU A 56 3.79 -7.84 -6.58
C LEU A 56 3.48 -9.29 -6.99
N ASN A 57 2.20 -9.65 -7.03
CA ASN A 57 1.76 -10.97 -7.47
C ASN A 57 2.09 -11.22 -8.96
N GLU A 58 1.86 -10.24 -9.83
CA GLU A 58 2.28 -10.32 -11.24
C GLU A 58 3.79 -10.57 -11.36
N ILE A 59 4.62 -9.81 -10.64
CA ILE A 59 6.08 -9.99 -10.66
C ILE A 59 6.48 -11.37 -10.12
N GLU A 60 5.81 -11.89 -9.09
CA GLU A 60 6.08 -13.22 -8.54
C GLU A 60 5.77 -14.33 -9.56
N ASN A 61 4.59 -14.30 -10.17
CA ASN A 61 4.21 -15.26 -11.21
C ASN A 61 5.20 -15.23 -12.39
N GLU A 62 5.64 -14.04 -12.80
CA GLU A 62 6.62 -13.87 -13.87
C GLU A 62 8.06 -14.27 -13.51
N LEU A 63 8.38 -14.44 -12.22
CA LEU A 63 9.68 -14.92 -11.75
C LEU A 63 9.69 -16.44 -11.52
N GLU A 64 8.53 -17.05 -11.34
CA GLU A 64 8.34 -18.50 -11.22
C GLU A 64 8.24 -19.21 -12.59
N THR A 65 7.98 -18.44 -13.66
CA THR A 65 7.91 -18.92 -15.05
C THR A 65 9.24 -18.76 -15.79
#